data_AF-A0A6B1ESY0-F1
#
_entry.id   AF-A0A6B1ESY0-F1
#
_cell.length_a   1.000
_cell.length_b   1.000
_cell.length_c   1.000
_cell.angle_alpha   90.00
_cell.angle_beta   90.00
_cell.angle_gamma   90.00
#
_symmetry.space_group_name_H-M   'P 1'
#
loop_
_entity.id
_entity.type
_entity.pdbx_description
1 polymer ?
#
loop_
_entity_poly.entity_id
_entity_poly.type
_entity_poly.pdbx_seq_one_letter_code
_entity_poly.pdbx_strand_id
1 'polypeptide(L)'
;MDEAQMLLKTALQLPSIEALQEQSEQFDKTAGVLNYSVSSSEVIDRLDGSYYVPIVKVIERHIAKTAREVVKVGDSQICQSVILPGRFKRVYVEEGSGVPFIGGKQIFELDPNNKKYLSLTQHGNRIRDELTLRANMILVTCSGTIGKVAIVPKHWEDWTANQHIIRVVPSNNEIAGYLYAWISSDYAYSFITRYTHGAVIDEINDVQVSEIVVPLLRDENVQTEINDTVLEANRKRTQAYNLEQEALKVLDEKVIYAR
;
A
#
# COMPACT_ATOMS: atom_id res chain seq x y z
N MET A 1 -12.50 4.59 -6.65
CA MET A 1 -11.69 4.77 -5.42
C MET A 1 -12.39 5.66 -4.43
N ASP A 2 -12.79 6.88 -4.83
CA ASP A 2 -13.47 7.83 -3.92
C ASP A 2 -14.76 7.27 -3.31
N GLU A 3 -15.55 6.55 -4.10
CA GLU A 3 -16.75 5.84 -3.63
C GLU A 3 -16.44 4.81 -2.52
N ALA A 4 -15.48 3.91 -2.76
CA ALA A 4 -15.03 2.94 -1.77
C ALA A 4 -14.50 3.60 -0.49
N GLN A 5 -13.77 4.71 -0.62
CA GLN A 5 -13.29 5.50 0.53
C GLN A 5 -14.46 6.16 1.30
N MET A 6 -15.48 6.64 0.59
CA MET A 6 -16.67 7.24 1.20
C MET A 6 -17.51 6.20 1.96
N LEU A 7 -17.71 5.02 1.37
CA LEU A 7 -18.38 3.89 2.02
C LEU A 7 -17.62 3.45 3.28
N LEU A 8 -16.30 3.31 3.19
CA LEU A 8 -15.43 2.98 4.32
C LEU A 8 -15.57 4.00 5.46
N LYS A 9 -15.48 5.30 5.15
CA LYS A 9 -15.63 6.38 6.14
C LYS A 9 -17.00 6.37 6.79
N THR A 10 -18.05 6.19 6.00
CA THR A 10 -19.44 6.14 6.48
C THR A 10 -19.67 4.94 7.40
N ALA A 11 -19.25 3.75 6.98
CA ALA A 11 -19.44 2.51 7.73
C ALA A 11 -18.74 2.52 9.09
N LEU A 12 -17.54 3.11 9.16
CA LEU A 12 -16.77 3.26 10.39
C LEU A 12 -17.08 4.55 11.16
N GLN A 13 -17.98 5.39 10.64
CA GLN A 13 -18.31 6.71 11.19
C GLN A 13 -17.06 7.56 11.44
N LEU A 14 -16.08 7.48 10.54
CA LEU A 14 -14.77 8.10 10.72
C LEU A 14 -14.88 9.63 10.55
N PRO A 15 -14.50 10.43 11.56
CA PRO A 15 -14.34 11.86 11.40
C PRO A 15 -13.19 12.18 10.43
N SER A 16 -13.08 13.44 9.99
CA SER A 16 -11.91 13.85 9.21
C SER A 16 -10.62 13.75 10.03
N ILE A 17 -9.47 13.70 9.36
CA ILE A 17 -8.17 13.65 10.03
C ILE A 17 -7.97 14.88 10.91
N GLU A 18 -8.40 16.05 10.45
CA GLU A 18 -8.32 17.31 11.21
C GLU A 18 -9.17 17.22 12.49
N ALA A 19 -10.40 16.70 12.39
CA ALA A 19 -11.26 16.52 13.56
C ALA A 19 -10.70 15.51 14.58
N LEU A 20 -10.00 14.47 14.11
CA LEU A 20 -9.31 13.51 14.99
C LEU A 20 -8.04 14.11 15.62
N GLN A 21 -7.36 15.01 14.90
CA GLN A 21 -6.23 15.77 15.45
C GLN A 21 -6.69 16.77 16.51
N GLU A 22 -7.86 17.41 16.37
CA GLU A 22 -8.42 18.27 17.41
C GLU A 22 -8.82 17.51 18.68
N GLN A 23 -9.23 16.24 18.53
CA GLN A 23 -9.50 15.33 19.64
C GLN A 23 -8.24 14.78 20.31
N SER A 24 -7.07 14.96 19.68
CA SER A 24 -5.79 14.52 20.22
C SER A 24 -5.38 15.41 21.40
N GLU A 25 -4.99 14.80 22.51
CA GLU A 25 -4.50 15.54 23.68
C GLU A 25 -3.21 16.28 23.32
N GLN A 26 -3.26 17.61 23.41
CA GLN A 26 -2.07 18.46 23.37
C GLN A 26 -1.65 18.77 24.81
N PHE A 27 -0.35 18.73 25.07
CA PHE A 27 0.18 19.04 26.40
C PHE A 27 0.04 20.55 26.73
N ASP A 28 0.27 21.41 25.75
CA ASP A 28 0.17 22.86 25.79
C ASP A 28 -0.37 23.40 24.46
N LYS A 29 -1.64 23.82 24.45
CA LYS A 29 -2.31 24.38 23.26
C LYS A 29 -1.78 25.75 22.86
N THR A 30 -1.00 26.42 23.71
CA THR A 30 -0.50 27.79 23.48
C THR A 30 0.86 27.82 22.80
N ALA A 31 1.58 26.69 22.75
CA ALA A 31 2.94 26.60 22.25
C ALA A 31 3.08 26.82 20.72
N GLY A 32 1.97 26.78 19.95
CA GLY A 32 1.99 26.95 18.49
C GLY A 32 2.70 25.83 17.72
N VAL A 33 3.07 24.74 18.41
CA VAL A 33 3.72 23.55 17.85
C VAL A 33 3.03 22.30 18.37
N LEU A 34 3.09 21.19 17.62
CA LEU A 34 2.58 19.91 18.10
C LEU A 34 3.38 19.45 19.32
N ASN A 35 2.69 19.19 20.42
CA ASN A 35 3.29 18.73 21.67
C ASN A 35 2.29 17.84 22.44
N TYR A 36 2.82 16.84 23.15
CA TYR A 36 2.02 15.85 23.88
C TYR A 36 2.90 15.17 24.93
N SER A 37 2.25 14.55 25.91
CA SER A 37 2.90 13.71 26.91
C SER A 37 2.60 12.23 26.62
N VAL A 38 3.54 11.37 27.01
CA VAL A 38 3.41 9.91 26.92
C VAL A 38 3.73 9.35 28.30
N SER A 39 2.90 8.44 28.80
CA SER A 39 3.21 7.78 30.08
C SER A 39 4.48 6.94 29.91
N SER A 40 5.37 6.95 30.90
CA SER A 40 6.57 6.09 30.89
C SER A 40 6.22 4.60 30.78
N SER A 41 5.03 4.19 31.21
CA SER A 41 4.54 2.82 31.07
C SER A 41 4.10 2.45 29.64
N GLU A 42 3.86 3.44 28.78
CA GLU A 42 3.51 3.24 27.37
C GLU A 42 4.73 3.32 26.45
N VAL A 43 5.85 3.84 26.98
CA VAL A 43 7.12 3.88 26.26
C VAL A 43 7.68 2.47 26.19
N ILE A 44 7.82 1.97 24.97
CA ILE A 44 8.51 0.71 24.68
C ILE A 44 10.00 1.00 24.39
N ASP A 45 10.75 0.04 23.84
CA ASP A 45 12.18 0.17 23.47
C ASP A 45 12.46 1.21 22.33
N ARG A 46 11.60 2.23 22.18
CA ARG A 46 11.66 3.29 21.18
C ARG A 46 11.32 4.64 21.83
N LEU A 47 12.13 5.67 21.58
CA LEU A 47 11.96 7.02 22.17
C LEU A 47 11.64 8.11 21.15
N ASP A 48 11.33 7.74 19.90
CA ASP A 48 11.04 8.70 18.84
C ASP A 48 9.65 9.32 19.04
N GLY A 49 9.56 10.65 19.04
CA GLY A 49 8.28 11.34 19.18
C GLY A 49 7.25 10.88 18.13
N SER A 50 7.66 10.80 16.86
CA SER A 50 6.81 10.39 15.72
C SER A 50 6.10 9.05 15.93
N TYR A 51 6.64 8.16 16.76
CA TYR A 51 6.00 6.88 17.09
C TYR A 51 4.76 7.04 17.98
N TYR A 52 4.80 8.01 18.90
CA TYR A 52 3.79 8.20 19.94
C TYR A 52 2.79 9.31 19.61
N VAL A 53 2.67 9.72 18.35
CA VAL A 53 1.76 10.81 17.95
C VAL A 53 0.33 10.45 18.36
N PRO A 54 -0.38 11.31 19.12
CA PRO A 54 -1.64 10.92 19.76
C PRO A 54 -2.77 10.57 18.79
N ILE A 55 -2.76 11.11 17.57
CA ILE A 55 -3.80 10.85 16.55
C ILE A 55 -3.99 9.33 16.31
N VAL A 56 -2.90 8.57 16.37
CA VAL A 56 -2.90 7.12 16.18
C VAL A 56 -3.77 6.45 17.24
N LYS A 57 -3.63 6.84 18.51
CA LYS A 57 -4.46 6.33 19.61
C LYS A 57 -5.92 6.76 19.47
N VAL A 58 -6.18 7.97 18.98
CA VAL A 58 -7.55 8.45 18.73
C VAL A 58 -8.21 7.59 17.65
N ILE A 59 -7.51 7.32 16.54
CA ILE A 59 -8.00 6.44 15.46
C ILE A 59 -8.25 5.03 16.00
N GLU A 60 -7.29 4.42 16.71
CA GLU A 60 -7.43 3.07 17.30
C GLU A 60 -8.67 2.97 18.21
N ARG A 61 -8.85 3.94 19.12
CA ARG A 61 -10.02 3.97 20.01
C ARG A 61 -11.32 4.15 19.25
N HIS A 62 -11.32 4.92 18.16
CA HIS A 62 -12.50 5.13 17.33
C HIS A 62 -12.88 3.84 16.61
N ILE A 63 -11.96 3.23 15.88
CA ILE A 63 -12.23 2.01 15.12
C ILE A 63 -12.59 0.84 16.04
N ALA A 64 -12.02 0.74 17.24
CA ALA A 64 -12.38 -0.28 18.21
C ALA A 64 -13.85 -0.17 18.68
N LYS A 65 -14.45 1.02 18.60
CA LYS A 65 -15.87 1.24 18.97
C LYS A 65 -16.83 1.03 17.81
N THR A 66 -16.40 1.24 16.57
CA THR A 66 -17.28 1.23 15.38
C THR A 66 -17.16 -0.03 14.54
N ALA A 67 -15.98 -0.64 14.50
CA ALA A 67 -15.75 -1.91 13.81
C ALA A 67 -16.44 -3.08 14.53
N ARG A 68 -16.56 -4.21 13.82
CA ARG A 68 -16.88 -5.51 14.42
C ARG A 68 -15.68 -6.06 15.17
N GLU A 69 -14.53 -5.96 14.53
CA GLU A 69 -13.26 -6.52 14.94
C GLU A 69 -12.14 -5.62 14.41
N VAL A 70 -11.03 -5.53 15.14
CA VAL A 70 -9.83 -4.85 14.66
C VAL A 70 -8.70 -5.87 14.66
N VAL A 71 -8.27 -6.26 13.46
CA VAL A 71 -7.15 -7.17 13.26
C VAL A 71 -5.91 -6.40 12.85
N LYS A 72 -4.79 -7.08 12.67
CA LYS A 72 -3.57 -6.50 12.09
C LYS A 72 -3.40 -6.95 10.65
N VAL A 73 -2.67 -6.19 9.83
CA VAL A 73 -2.33 -6.60 8.46
C VAL A 73 -1.64 -7.96 8.43
N GLY A 74 -0.85 -8.33 9.43
CA GLY A 74 -0.21 -9.64 9.53
C GLY A 74 -1.13 -10.79 9.92
N ASP A 75 -2.42 -10.54 10.19
CA ASP A 75 -3.36 -11.59 10.58
C ASP A 75 -3.71 -12.50 9.39
N SER A 76 -3.58 -13.81 9.62
CA SER A 76 -3.84 -14.86 8.63
C SER A 76 -5.26 -14.85 8.06
N GLN A 77 -6.23 -14.26 8.77
CA GLN A 77 -7.60 -14.09 8.28
C GLN A 77 -7.66 -13.21 7.02
N ILE A 78 -6.80 -12.18 6.95
CA ILE A 78 -6.86 -11.17 5.89
C ILE A 78 -5.61 -11.12 5.01
N CYS A 79 -4.52 -11.72 5.45
CA CYS A 79 -3.23 -11.63 4.78
C CYS A 79 -2.47 -12.96 4.86
N GLN A 80 -1.99 -13.42 3.72
CA GLN A 80 -1.13 -14.61 3.65
C GLN A 80 0.30 -14.28 4.09
N SER A 81 0.83 -13.12 3.69
CA SER A 81 2.20 -12.72 3.98
C SER A 81 2.44 -11.24 3.71
N VAL A 82 3.36 -10.64 4.45
CA VAL A 82 3.94 -9.33 4.16
C VAL A 82 5.40 -9.54 3.78
N ILE A 83 5.79 -9.11 2.58
CA ILE A 83 7.08 -9.42 1.98
C ILE A 83 7.87 -8.13 1.78
N LEU A 84 8.99 -8.00 2.49
CA LEU A 84 10.05 -7.03 2.19
C LEU A 84 11.23 -7.77 1.54
N PRO A 85 11.49 -7.56 0.24
CA PRO A 85 12.62 -8.21 -0.42
C PRO A 85 13.96 -7.80 0.19
N GLY A 86 14.93 -8.72 0.25
CA GLY A 86 16.27 -8.39 0.72
C GLY A 86 16.99 -7.40 -0.21
N ARG A 87 18.02 -6.70 0.28
CA ARG A 87 18.88 -5.87 -0.59
C ARG A 87 19.76 -6.78 -1.47
N PHE A 88 19.91 -6.42 -2.75
CA PHE A 88 20.71 -7.20 -3.69
C PHE A 88 21.27 -6.34 -4.84
N LYS A 89 22.31 -6.85 -5.50
CA LYS A 89 22.87 -6.27 -6.73
C LYS A 89 21.93 -6.57 -7.90
N ARG A 90 21.50 -5.53 -8.62
CA ARG A 90 20.60 -5.67 -9.76
C ARG A 90 21.41 -5.85 -11.04
N VAL A 91 21.14 -6.91 -11.79
CA VAL A 91 21.73 -7.14 -13.11
C VAL A 91 20.63 -6.95 -14.13
N TYR A 92 20.72 -5.85 -14.87
CA TYR A 92 19.76 -5.51 -15.91
C TYR A 92 20.14 -6.14 -17.24
N VAL A 93 19.12 -6.46 -18.01
CA VAL A 93 19.20 -7.00 -19.37
C VAL A 93 18.22 -6.26 -20.27
N GLU A 94 18.33 -6.48 -21.57
CA GLU A 94 17.38 -5.95 -22.54
C GLU A 94 16.02 -6.64 -22.45
N GLU A 95 15.02 -6.00 -23.04
CA GLU A 95 13.68 -6.55 -23.21
C GLU A 95 13.72 -7.93 -23.88
N GLY A 96 12.87 -8.84 -23.41
CA GLY A 96 12.82 -10.24 -23.87
C GLY A 96 13.86 -11.18 -23.23
N SER A 97 14.87 -10.66 -22.53
CA SER A 97 15.90 -11.47 -21.84
C SER A 97 15.77 -11.47 -20.30
N GLY A 98 14.74 -10.82 -19.77
CA GLY A 98 14.50 -10.70 -18.34
C GLY A 98 13.04 -10.36 -18.01
N VAL A 99 12.77 -10.08 -16.74
CA VAL A 99 11.42 -9.76 -16.24
C VAL A 99 11.30 -8.26 -15.99
N PRO A 100 10.18 -7.60 -16.36
CA PRO A 100 9.96 -6.21 -16.05
C PRO A 100 10.21 -5.90 -14.57
N PHE A 101 10.96 -4.84 -14.29
CA PHE A 101 11.40 -4.44 -12.96
C PHE A 101 11.07 -2.98 -12.71
N ILE A 102 10.08 -2.74 -11.86
CA ILE A 102 9.53 -1.41 -11.57
C ILE A 102 9.95 -0.88 -10.19
N GLY A 103 10.06 0.44 -10.06
CA GLY A 103 10.37 1.12 -8.80
C GLY A 103 9.20 1.89 -8.21
N GLY A 104 9.38 2.42 -7.00
CA GLY A 104 8.32 3.14 -6.26
C GLY A 104 7.73 4.35 -6.98
N LYS A 105 8.45 4.97 -7.92
CA LYS A 105 7.93 6.07 -8.75
C LYS A 105 6.90 5.61 -9.78
N GLN A 106 6.99 4.35 -10.21
CA GLN A 106 6.22 3.79 -11.32
C GLN A 106 4.93 3.09 -10.88
N ILE A 107 4.70 2.87 -9.57
CA ILE A 107 3.56 2.08 -9.08
C ILE A 107 2.18 2.70 -9.40
N PHE A 108 2.14 3.99 -9.75
CA PHE A 108 0.93 4.70 -10.16
C PHE A 108 0.80 4.90 -11.67
N GLU A 109 1.81 4.53 -12.45
CA GLU A 109 1.76 4.63 -13.91
C GLU A 109 0.85 3.51 -14.46
N LEU A 110 0.07 3.79 -15.52
CA LEU A 110 -0.77 2.77 -16.16
C LEU A 110 0.14 1.72 -16.82
N ASP A 111 1.04 2.21 -17.68
CA ASP A 111 2.16 1.47 -18.22
C ASP A 111 3.47 2.22 -17.89
N PRO A 112 4.34 1.68 -17.03
CA PRO A 112 5.59 2.34 -16.68
C PRO A 112 6.47 2.62 -17.89
N ASN A 113 6.91 3.87 -18.09
CA ASN A 113 7.85 4.18 -19.17
C ASN A 113 9.27 3.72 -18.82
N ASN A 114 10.10 3.41 -19.84
CA ASN A 114 11.51 3.00 -19.68
C ASN A 114 11.70 1.85 -18.66
N LYS A 115 10.91 0.79 -18.81
CA LYS A 115 11.00 -0.42 -17.99
C LYS A 115 12.42 -0.99 -18.05
N LYS A 116 12.97 -1.31 -16.88
CA LYS A 116 14.19 -2.10 -16.78
C LYS A 116 13.80 -3.57 -16.70
N TYR A 117 14.66 -4.47 -17.15
CA TYR A 117 14.41 -5.91 -17.05
C TYR A 117 15.46 -6.55 -16.16
N LEU A 118 15.03 -7.35 -15.20
CA LEU A 118 15.91 -8.07 -14.29
C LEU A 118 16.27 -9.44 -14.88
N SER A 119 17.56 -9.78 -14.91
CA SER A 119 18.05 -11.05 -15.47
C SER A 119 17.48 -12.26 -14.73
N LEU A 120 16.77 -13.12 -15.46
CA LEU A 120 16.26 -14.41 -14.95
C LEU A 120 17.40 -15.34 -14.52
N THR A 121 18.48 -15.40 -15.31
CA THR A 121 19.62 -16.27 -15.03
C THR A 121 20.33 -15.91 -13.73
N GLN A 122 20.45 -14.61 -13.43
CA GLN A 122 21.17 -14.14 -12.24
C GLN A 122 20.26 -14.04 -11.00
N HIS A 123 18.96 -13.79 -11.18
CA HIS A 123 18.03 -13.48 -10.09
C HIS A 123 16.85 -14.44 -9.98
N GLY A 124 16.81 -15.54 -10.73
CA GLY A 124 15.63 -16.42 -10.84
C GLY A 124 15.03 -16.89 -9.53
N ASN A 125 15.86 -17.33 -8.57
CA ASN A 125 15.39 -17.72 -7.23
C ASN A 125 14.73 -16.54 -6.51
N ARG A 126 15.39 -15.38 -6.52
CA ARG A 126 14.90 -14.16 -5.87
C ARG A 126 13.61 -13.65 -6.50
N ILE A 127 13.52 -13.70 -7.83
CA ILE A 127 12.31 -13.34 -8.57
C ILE A 127 11.14 -14.17 -8.07
N ARG A 128 11.29 -15.50 -8.08
CA ARG A 128 10.27 -16.45 -7.63
C ARG A 128 9.88 -16.26 -6.17
N ASP A 129 10.86 -16.04 -5.28
CA ASP A 129 10.66 -16.13 -3.84
C ASP A 129 10.19 -14.80 -3.21
N GLU A 130 10.59 -13.64 -3.75
CA GLU A 130 10.31 -12.33 -3.12
C GLU A 130 9.92 -11.18 -4.07
N LEU A 131 10.27 -11.21 -5.37
CA LEU A 131 10.08 -10.02 -6.22
C LEU A 131 8.82 -10.05 -7.08
N THR A 132 8.37 -11.23 -7.48
CA THR A 132 7.24 -11.40 -8.41
C THR A 132 5.95 -10.79 -7.85
N LEU A 133 5.28 -10.04 -8.71
CA LEU A 133 3.98 -9.45 -8.46
C LEU A 133 2.88 -10.39 -8.93
N ARG A 134 1.83 -10.49 -8.12
CA ARG A 134 0.57 -11.17 -8.46
C ARG A 134 -0.56 -10.17 -8.42
N ALA A 135 -1.56 -10.35 -9.28
CA ALA A 135 -2.73 -9.48 -9.28
C ALA A 135 -3.34 -9.38 -7.89
N ASN A 136 -3.83 -8.20 -7.54
CA ASN A 136 -4.45 -7.85 -6.26
C ASN A 136 -3.51 -7.86 -5.03
N MET A 137 -2.21 -8.13 -5.19
CA MET A 137 -1.25 -7.75 -4.15
C MET A 137 -1.29 -6.24 -3.92
N ILE A 138 -0.98 -5.82 -2.70
CA ILE A 138 -0.93 -4.41 -2.33
C ILE A 138 0.54 -4.02 -2.16
N LEU A 139 0.95 -2.98 -2.86
CA LEU A 139 2.31 -2.43 -2.85
C LEU A 139 2.36 -1.22 -1.93
N VAL A 140 3.32 -1.18 -1.00
CA VAL A 140 3.54 -0.06 -0.08
C VAL A 140 4.98 0.42 -0.21
N THR A 141 5.21 1.69 -0.56
CA THR A 141 6.58 2.23 -0.62
C THR A 141 7.20 2.35 0.78
N CYS A 142 8.43 1.87 0.93
CA CYS A 142 9.05 1.70 2.24
C CYS A 142 10.43 2.34 2.41
N SER A 143 10.91 3.11 1.43
CA SER A 143 12.18 3.85 1.53
C SER A 143 12.13 5.14 0.72
N GLY A 144 12.59 6.24 1.34
CA GLY A 144 12.57 7.58 0.75
C GLY A 144 11.17 8.19 0.78
N THR A 145 10.29 7.77 -0.13
CA THR A 145 8.86 8.11 -0.02
C THR A 145 8.15 6.98 0.68
N ILE A 146 7.60 7.23 1.86
CA ILE A 146 6.91 6.24 2.68
C ILE A 146 5.40 6.29 2.46
N GLY A 147 4.76 5.11 2.47
CA GLY A 147 3.31 5.01 2.60
C GLY A 147 2.50 5.32 1.35
N LYS A 148 3.13 5.33 0.16
CA LYS A 148 2.37 5.32 -1.10
C LYS A 148 1.88 3.89 -1.38
N VAL A 149 0.60 3.76 -1.68
CA VAL A 149 -0.08 2.45 -1.77
C VAL A 149 -0.69 2.25 -3.16
N ALA A 150 -0.42 1.11 -3.78
CA ALA A 150 -1.03 0.71 -5.06
C ALA A 150 -1.51 -0.74 -4.99
N ILE A 151 -2.57 -1.07 -5.72
CA ILE A 151 -2.98 -2.46 -5.94
C ILE A 151 -2.42 -2.94 -7.29
N VAL A 152 -1.88 -4.16 -7.33
CA VAL A 152 -1.28 -4.73 -8.54
C VAL A 152 -2.39 -5.05 -9.55
N PRO A 153 -2.39 -4.41 -10.74
CA PRO A 153 -3.34 -4.72 -11.79
C PRO A 153 -2.96 -6.03 -12.51
N LYS A 154 -3.89 -6.62 -13.24
CA LYS A 154 -3.69 -7.93 -13.87
C LYS A 154 -2.61 -7.93 -14.95
N HIS A 155 -2.40 -6.82 -15.66
CA HIS A 155 -1.33 -6.71 -16.67
C HIS A 155 0.08 -6.62 -16.09
N TRP A 156 0.23 -6.46 -14.77
CA TRP A 156 1.51 -6.54 -14.06
C TRP A 156 1.78 -7.91 -13.46
N GLU A 157 0.92 -8.89 -13.72
CA GLU A 157 1.16 -10.28 -13.33
C GLU A 157 2.54 -10.74 -13.83
N ASP A 158 3.28 -11.43 -12.97
CA ASP A 158 4.63 -11.93 -13.24
C ASP A 158 5.72 -10.85 -13.45
N TRP A 159 5.38 -9.56 -13.31
CA TRP A 159 6.39 -8.50 -13.24
C TRP A 159 7.10 -8.55 -11.88
N THR A 160 8.14 -7.76 -11.72
CA THR A 160 8.86 -7.59 -10.46
C THR A 160 8.91 -6.13 -10.04
N ALA A 161 8.89 -5.89 -8.73
CA ALA A 161 9.14 -4.57 -8.16
C ALA A 161 10.44 -4.56 -7.34
N ASN A 162 11.01 -3.38 -7.10
CA ASN A 162 12.24 -3.25 -6.31
C ASN A 162 12.05 -3.58 -4.82
N GLN A 163 13.14 -3.69 -4.07
CA GLN A 163 13.14 -3.98 -2.64
C GLN A 163 12.66 -2.82 -1.75
N HIS A 164 12.37 -1.65 -2.31
CA HIS A 164 11.87 -0.48 -1.59
C HIS A 164 10.33 -0.39 -1.65
N ILE A 165 9.70 -1.50 -2.01
CA ILE A 165 8.26 -1.68 -2.07
C ILE A 165 7.95 -2.95 -1.26
N ILE A 166 7.16 -2.83 -0.21
CA ILE A 166 6.63 -3.98 0.54
C ILE A 166 5.42 -4.52 -0.22
N ARG A 167 5.28 -5.85 -0.29
CA ARG A 167 4.07 -6.51 -0.81
C ARG A 167 3.26 -7.03 0.36
N VAL A 168 2.03 -6.59 0.48
CA VAL A 168 1.02 -7.23 1.32
C VAL A 168 0.23 -8.16 0.41
N VAL A 169 0.22 -9.46 0.74
CA VAL A 169 -0.45 -10.51 -0.03
C VAL A 169 -1.76 -10.83 0.68
N PRO A 170 -2.92 -10.37 0.17
CA PRO A 170 -4.21 -10.67 0.80
C PRO A 170 -4.45 -12.16 0.88
N SER A 171 -5.20 -12.62 1.89
CA SER A 171 -5.53 -14.05 2.06
C SER A 171 -6.34 -14.59 0.89
N ASN A 172 -7.20 -13.77 0.28
CA ASN A 172 -8.00 -14.08 -0.90
C ASN A 172 -8.53 -12.80 -1.58
N ASN A 173 -9.27 -12.97 -2.69
CA ASN A 173 -9.88 -11.86 -3.43
C ASN A 173 -11.13 -11.26 -2.75
N GLU A 174 -11.71 -11.90 -1.74
CA GLU A 174 -12.88 -11.39 -1.02
C GLU A 174 -12.50 -10.27 -0.04
N ILE A 175 -11.21 -10.18 0.32
CA ILE A 175 -10.67 -9.14 1.21
C ILE A 175 -9.67 -8.20 0.52
N ALA A 176 -9.10 -8.58 -0.63
CA ALA A 176 -7.99 -7.84 -1.26
C ALA A 176 -8.32 -6.36 -1.54
N GLY A 177 -9.49 -6.10 -2.10
CA GLY A 177 -9.95 -4.75 -2.42
C GLY A 177 -10.25 -3.93 -1.16
N TYR A 178 -10.87 -4.55 -0.15
CA TYR A 178 -11.13 -3.90 1.13
C TYR A 178 -9.84 -3.55 1.87
N LEU A 179 -8.90 -4.50 1.94
CA LEU A 179 -7.59 -4.31 2.55
C LEU A 179 -6.83 -3.16 1.86
N TYR A 180 -6.88 -3.10 0.53
CA TYR A 180 -6.32 -1.97 -0.22
C TYR A 180 -7.00 -0.64 0.15
N ALA A 181 -8.34 -0.60 0.16
CA ALA A 181 -9.09 0.61 0.50
C ALA A 181 -8.70 1.14 1.88
N TRP A 182 -8.56 0.27 2.89
CA TRP A 182 -8.11 0.68 4.20
C TRP A 182 -6.65 1.17 4.18
N ILE A 183 -5.71 0.35 3.69
CA ILE A 183 -4.27 0.67 3.71
C ILE A 183 -3.96 1.95 2.93
N SER A 184 -4.71 2.26 1.87
CA SER A 184 -4.56 3.48 1.08
C SER A 184 -5.20 4.73 1.70
N SER A 185 -5.88 4.61 2.84
CA SER A 185 -6.58 5.73 3.48
C SER A 185 -5.62 6.62 4.30
N ASP A 186 -6.02 7.88 4.52
CA ASP A 186 -5.26 8.81 5.37
C ASP A 186 -5.16 8.34 6.83
N TYR A 187 -6.12 7.50 7.27
CA TYR A 187 -6.09 6.89 8.60
C TYR A 187 -4.99 5.83 8.69
N ALA A 188 -4.92 4.91 7.71
CA ALA A 188 -3.84 3.94 7.60
C ALA A 188 -2.48 4.59 7.42
N TYR A 189 -2.40 5.71 6.68
CA TYR A 189 -1.18 6.48 6.53
C TYR A 189 -0.60 6.97 7.87
N SER A 190 -1.47 7.35 8.82
CA SER A 190 -1.04 7.71 10.19
C SER A 190 -0.41 6.54 10.94
N PHE A 191 -0.91 5.31 10.73
CA PHE A 191 -0.31 4.10 11.29
C PHE A 191 1.02 3.77 10.63
N ILE A 192 1.11 3.87 9.30
CA ILE A 192 2.32 3.60 8.52
C ILE A 192 3.45 4.53 8.96
N THR A 193 3.18 5.83 9.00
CA THR A 193 4.22 6.85 9.22
C THR A 193 4.71 6.96 10.66
N ARG A 194 3.95 6.45 11.65
CA ARG A 194 4.44 6.34 13.03
C ARG A 194 5.67 5.46 13.17
N TYR A 195 5.80 4.47 12.27
CA TYR A 195 6.92 3.54 12.29
C TYR A 195 8.18 4.05 11.60
N THR A 196 8.07 5.14 10.83
CA THR A 196 9.18 5.71 10.05
C THR A 196 10.42 5.90 10.91
N HIS A 197 11.56 5.42 10.40
CA HIS A 197 12.86 5.59 11.03
C HIS A 197 13.94 5.85 9.98
N GLY A 198 15.10 6.35 10.41
CA GLY A 198 16.24 6.60 9.54
C GLY A 198 16.75 8.03 9.70
N ALA A 199 18.06 8.21 9.65
CA ALA A 199 18.67 9.52 9.87
C ALA A 199 18.66 10.41 8.62
N VAL A 200 18.80 9.81 7.44
CA VAL A 200 18.91 10.52 6.14
C VAL A 200 17.83 10.06 5.17
N ILE A 201 17.52 8.76 5.18
CA ILE A 201 16.49 8.16 4.35
C ILE A 201 15.50 7.49 5.29
N ASP A 202 14.27 7.97 5.24
CA ASP A 202 13.14 7.38 5.93
C ASP A 202 12.88 5.98 5.39
N GLU A 203 12.70 5.02 6.28
CA GLU A 203 12.42 3.62 6.01
C GLU A 203 11.32 3.09 6.94
N ILE A 204 10.57 2.10 6.44
CA ILE A 204 9.74 1.19 7.20
C ILE A 204 9.99 -0.25 6.73
N ASN A 205 9.62 -1.26 7.51
CA ASN A 205 9.79 -2.66 7.17
C ASN A 205 8.48 -3.47 7.17
N ASP A 206 8.57 -4.73 6.73
CA ASP A 206 7.48 -5.70 6.67
C ASP A 206 6.85 -5.97 8.04
N VAL A 207 7.66 -6.09 9.10
CA VAL A 207 7.16 -6.30 10.47
C VAL A 207 6.27 -5.12 10.88
N GLN A 208 6.72 -3.88 10.66
CA GLN A 208 5.93 -2.68 10.96
C GLN A 208 4.66 -2.58 10.12
N VAL A 209 4.72 -2.92 8.83
CA VAL A 209 3.51 -2.97 7.97
C VAL A 209 2.54 -4.03 8.46
N SER A 210 3.04 -5.19 8.92
CA SER A 210 2.19 -6.26 9.47
C SER A 210 1.46 -5.84 10.75
N GLU A 211 1.97 -4.86 11.48
CA GLU A 211 1.40 -4.35 12.73
C GLU A 211 0.35 -3.24 12.52
N ILE A 212 0.12 -2.79 11.29
CA ILE A 212 -0.93 -1.82 10.98
C ILE A 212 -2.29 -2.46 11.28
N VAL A 213 -3.11 -1.76 12.06
CA VAL A 213 -4.47 -2.22 12.39
C VAL A 213 -5.40 -2.06 11.20
N VAL A 214 -6.32 -3.02 11.03
CA VAL A 214 -7.34 -3.06 9.99
C VAL A 214 -8.69 -3.33 10.66
N PRO A 215 -9.64 -2.38 10.62
CA PRO A 215 -10.99 -2.62 11.12
C PRO A 215 -11.78 -3.48 10.14
N LEU A 216 -12.46 -4.50 10.62
CA LEU A 216 -13.44 -5.27 9.85
C LEU A 216 -14.84 -4.75 10.17
N LEU A 217 -15.65 -4.54 9.12
CA LEU A 217 -16.94 -3.86 9.27
C LEU A 217 -17.97 -4.75 9.97
N ARG A 218 -18.94 -4.12 10.64
CA ARG A 218 -20.11 -4.81 11.19
C ARG A 218 -21.06 -5.29 10.09
N ASP A 219 -21.17 -4.51 9.03
CA ASP A 219 -21.94 -4.86 7.85
C ASP A 219 -21.00 -5.49 6.80
N GLU A 220 -21.10 -6.81 6.66
CA GLU A 220 -20.32 -7.58 5.69
C GLU A 220 -20.70 -7.26 4.23
N ASN A 221 -21.93 -6.80 3.98
CA ASN A 221 -22.34 -6.42 2.63
C ASN A 221 -21.61 -5.16 2.19
N VAL A 222 -21.52 -4.16 3.08
CA VAL A 222 -20.75 -2.93 2.80
C VAL A 222 -19.27 -3.24 2.64
N GLN A 223 -18.71 -4.18 3.42
CA GLN A 223 -17.32 -4.61 3.25
C GLN A 223 -17.08 -5.23 1.87
N THR A 224 -18.01 -6.09 1.44
CA THR A 224 -17.99 -6.74 0.13
C THR A 224 -18.14 -5.71 -0.99
N GLU A 225 -19.04 -4.74 -0.84
CA GLU A 225 -19.25 -3.66 -1.80
C GLU A 225 -17.99 -2.81 -1.98
N ILE A 226 -17.30 -2.44 -0.88
CA ILE A 226 -16.01 -1.74 -0.92
C ILE A 226 -14.97 -2.58 -1.66
N ASN A 227 -14.88 -3.87 -1.32
CA ASN A 227 -13.94 -4.80 -1.94
C ASN A 227 -14.14 -4.86 -3.46
N ASP A 228 -15.37 -5.10 -3.88
CA ASP A 228 -15.72 -5.29 -5.29
C ASP A 228 -15.57 -4.00 -6.08
N THR A 229 -15.92 -2.86 -5.50
CA THR A 229 -15.72 -1.54 -6.11
C THR A 229 -14.25 -1.28 -6.42
N VAL A 230 -13.35 -1.62 -5.49
CA VAL A 230 -11.90 -1.51 -5.68
C VAL A 230 -11.41 -2.47 -6.76
N LEU A 231 -11.81 -3.74 -6.69
CA LEU A 231 -11.35 -4.74 -7.65
C LEU A 231 -11.86 -4.43 -9.06
N GLU A 232 -13.08 -3.91 -9.19
CA GLU A 232 -13.64 -3.47 -10.46
C GLU A 232 -12.87 -2.26 -11.02
N ALA A 233 -12.50 -1.29 -10.18
CA ALA A 233 -11.62 -0.20 -10.61
C ALA A 233 -10.25 -0.73 -11.10
N ASN A 234 -9.70 -1.74 -10.43
CA ASN A 234 -8.45 -2.38 -10.83
C ASN A 234 -8.58 -3.13 -12.17
N ARG A 235 -9.71 -3.82 -12.41
CA ARG A 235 -10.01 -4.44 -13.71
C ARG A 235 -10.13 -3.41 -14.83
N LYS A 236 -10.83 -2.30 -14.59
CA LYS A 236 -10.92 -1.18 -15.55
C LYS A 236 -9.56 -0.58 -15.87
N ARG A 237 -8.64 -0.52 -14.89
CA ARG A 237 -7.24 -0.13 -15.14
C ARG A 237 -6.56 -1.07 -16.13
N THR A 238 -6.72 -2.39 -15.99
CA THR A 238 -6.19 -3.35 -16.97
C THR A 238 -6.87 -3.22 -18.34
N GLN A 239 -8.18 -2.98 -18.38
CA GLN A 239 -8.89 -2.75 -19.65
C GLN A 239 -8.35 -1.49 -20.37
N ALA A 240 -8.13 -0.41 -19.63
CA ALA A 240 -7.54 0.81 -20.17
C ALA A 240 -6.15 0.56 -20.76
N TYR A 241 -5.30 -0.21 -20.06
CA TYR A 241 -4.00 -0.62 -20.57
C TYR A 241 -4.13 -1.39 -21.89
N ASN A 242 -5.00 -2.41 -21.95
CA ASN A 242 -5.18 -3.21 -23.16
C ASN A 242 -5.64 -2.38 -24.37
N LEU A 243 -6.56 -1.43 -24.16
CA LEU A 243 -7.02 -0.51 -25.20
C LEU A 243 -5.91 0.43 -25.67
N GLU A 244 -5.04 0.90 -24.76
CA GLU A 244 -3.86 1.70 -25.11
C GLU A 244 -2.89 0.89 -25.98
N GLN A 245 -2.61 -0.37 -25.62
CA GLN A 245 -1.74 -1.24 -26.42
C GLN A 245 -2.32 -1.54 -27.81
N GLU A 246 -3.64 -1.74 -27.91
CA GLU A 246 -4.31 -1.92 -29.21
C GLU A 246 -4.22 -0.66 -30.07
N ALA A 247 -4.45 0.53 -29.48
CA ALA A 247 -4.34 1.80 -30.18
C ALA A 247 -2.91 2.06 -30.70
N LEU A 248 -1.89 1.76 -29.90
CA LEU A 248 -0.49 1.88 -30.29
C LEU A 248 -0.17 0.94 -31.47
N LYS A 249 -0.63 -0.31 -31.41
CA LYS A 249 -0.44 -1.28 -32.49
C LYS A 249 -1.07 -0.80 -33.81
N VAL A 250 -2.30 -0.31 -33.77
CA VAL A 250 -2.98 0.23 -34.96
C VAL A 250 -2.25 1.45 -35.52
N LEU A 251 -1.73 2.32 -34.65
CA LEU A 251 -0.94 3.48 -35.06
C LEU A 251 0.35 3.06 -35.77
N ASP A 252 1.10 2.13 -35.17
CA ASP A 252 2.34 1.62 -35.75
C ASP A 252 2.08 0.94 -37.10
N GLU A 253 1.02 0.15 -37.22
CA GLU A 253 0.63 -0.48 -38.48
C GLU A 253 0.30 0.57 -39.57
N LYS A 254 -0.41 1.65 -39.21
CA LYS A 254 -0.79 2.71 -40.16
C LYS A 254 0.34 3.66 -40.51
N VAL A 255 1.28 3.93 -39.59
CA VAL A 255 2.36 4.90 -39.82
C VAL A 255 3.58 4.23 -40.46
N ILE A 256 3.90 2.99 -40.08
CA ILE A 256 5.07 2.27 -40.60
C ILE A 256 4.77 1.62 -41.95
N TYR A 257 3.52 1.19 -42.21
CA TYR A 257 3.12 0.56 -43.47
C TYR A 257 2.27 1.44 -44.40
N ALA A 258 2.04 2.72 -44.08
CA ALA A 258 1.57 3.69 -45.06
C ALA A 258 2.69 4.00 -46.06
N ARG A 259 2.71 3.22 -47.15
CA ARG A 259 3.35 3.59 -48.41
C ARG A 259 2.32 4.20 -49.35
#